data_AF-A0A1F6AI14-F1
#
_entry.id   AF-A0A1F6AI14-F1
#
_cell.length_a   1.000
_cell.length_b   1.000
_cell.length_c   1.000
_cell.angle_alpha   90.00
_cell.angle_beta   90.00
_cell.angle_gamma   90.00
#
_symmetry.space_group_name_H-M   'P 1'
#
loop_
_entity.id
_entity.type
_entity.pdbx_description
1 polymer ?
#
loop_
_entity_poly.entity_id
_entity_poly.type
_entity_poly.pdbx_seq_one_letter_code
_entity_poly.pdbx_strand_id
1 'polypeptide(L)'
;MNIGKFSYYCRKIHRWSLWFVVILGLIQMTTGLTMKYPNFFSFFNPSSARALHSQTATYFVIAFSIQMFTGLVMYITPWILRFRQ
;
A
#
# COMPACT_ATOMS: atom_id res chain seq x y z
N MET A 1 -3.38 25.46 -11.78
CA MET A 1 -3.65 24.65 -10.57
C MET A 1 -2.68 25.04 -9.46
N ASN A 2 -3.16 25.32 -8.25
CA ASN A 2 -2.27 25.69 -7.13
C ASN A 2 -1.59 24.42 -6.58
N ILE A 3 -0.30 24.26 -6.89
CA ILE A 3 0.51 23.06 -6.58
C ILE A 3 0.54 22.79 -5.07
N GLY A 4 0.54 23.85 -4.25
CA GLY A 4 0.46 23.72 -2.79
C GLY A 4 -0.86 23.10 -2.31
N LYS A 5 -2.00 23.52 -2.88
CA LYS A 5 -3.31 22.94 -2.57
C LYS A 5 -3.38 21.47 -2.99
N PHE A 6 -2.84 21.12 -4.15
CA PHE A 6 -2.80 19.75 -4.64
C PHE A 6 -1.99 18.83 -3.70
N SER A 7 -0.78 19.26 -3.30
CA SER A 7 0.07 18.52 -2.36
C SER A 7 -0.59 18.29 -1.00
N TYR A 8 -1.37 19.26 -0.50
CA TYR A 8 -2.15 19.12 0.73
C TYR A 8 -3.19 17.99 0.64
N TYR A 9 -3.94 17.91 -0.47
CA TYR A 9 -4.88 16.82 -0.69
C TYR A 9 -4.19 15.47 -0.84
N CYS A 10 -3.07 15.40 -1.58
CA CYS A 10 -2.25 14.21 -1.67
C CYS A 10 -1.79 13.72 -0.28
N ARG A 11 -1.41 14.63 0.62
CA ARG A 11 -1.03 14.28 2.00
C ARG A 11 -2.17 13.64 2.79
N LYS A 12 -3.38 14.16 2.66
CA LYS A 12 -4.57 13.56 3.30
C LYS A 12 -4.82 12.15 2.75
N ILE A 13 -4.86 11.98 1.43
CA ILE A 13 -5.08 10.68 0.79
C ILE A 13 -3.98 9.69 1.15
N HIS A 14 -2.71 10.12 1.14
CA HIS A 14 -1.56 9.29 1.50
C HIS A 14 -1.63 8.74 2.92
N ARG A 15 -2.11 9.55 3.89
CA ARG A 15 -2.28 9.07 5.27
C ARG A 15 -3.36 8.01 5.39
N TRP A 16 -4.49 8.19 4.69
CA TRP A 16 -5.56 7.19 4.68
C TRP A 16 -5.13 5.92 3.96
N SER A 17 -4.51 6.06 2.78
CA SER A 17 -4.02 4.95 1.98
C SER A 17 -2.94 4.13 2.71
N LEU A 18 -2.10 4.76 3.55
CA LEU A 18 -1.13 4.06 4.39
C LEU A 18 -1.80 2.99 5.25
N TRP A 19 -2.93 3.30 5.91
CA TRP A 19 -3.63 2.35 6.77
C TRP A 19 -4.13 1.13 5.99
N PHE A 20 -4.67 1.33 4.79
CA PHE A 20 -5.07 0.24 3.91
C PHE A 20 -3.89 -0.64 3.50
N VAL A 21 -2.77 -0.01 3.11
CA VAL A 21 -1.53 -0.72 2.74
C VAL A 21 -1.01 -1.54 3.91
N VAL A 22 -0.98 -0.99 5.13
CA VAL A 22 -0.50 -1.71 6.32
C VAL A 22 -1.37 -2.92 6.62
N ILE A 23 -2.70 -2.76 6.65
CA ILE A 23 -3.64 -3.85 6.93
C ILE A 23 -3.51 -4.96 5.88
N LEU A 24 -3.55 -4.60 4.59
CA LEU A 24 -3.43 -5.57 3.50
C LEU A 24 -2.04 -6.21 3.48
N GLY A 25 -0.99 -5.47 3.79
CA GLY A 25 0.38 -5.97 3.89
C GLY A 25 0.56 -7.01 4.99
N LEU A 26 -0.08 -6.82 6.14
CA LEU A 26 -0.08 -7.82 7.22
C LEU A 26 -0.84 -9.10 6.81
N ILE A 27 -1.97 -8.97 6.11
CA ILE A 27 -2.70 -10.12 5.56
C ILE A 27 -1.84 -10.85 4.51
N GLN A 28 -1.17 -10.13 3.62
CA GLN A 28 -0.25 -10.69 2.62
C GLN A 28 0.92 -11.43 3.26
N MET A 29 1.53 -10.84 4.30
CA MET A 29 2.62 -11.46 5.03
C MET A 29 2.19 -12.75 5.72
N THR A 30 1.07 -12.73 6.45
CA THR A 30 0.56 -13.91 7.18
C THR A 30 0.13 -15.03 6.24
N THR A 31 -0.56 -14.72 5.15
CA THR A 31 -0.93 -15.69 4.11
C THR A 31 0.29 -16.23 3.35
N GLY A 32 1.30 -15.39 3.09
CA GLY A 32 2.56 -15.84 2.50
C GLY A 32 3.35 -16.78 3.40
N LEU A 33 3.39 -16.51 4.71
CA LEU A 33 4.05 -17.38 5.70
C LEU A 33 3.35 -18.73 5.83
N THR A 34 2.02 -18.74 5.89
CA THR A 34 1.23 -19.99 5.95
C THR A 34 1.45 -20.86 4.71
N MET A 35 1.54 -20.25 3.52
CA MET A 35 1.87 -20.97 2.27
C MET A 35 3.31 -21.48 2.23
N LYS A 36 4.27 -20.70 2.74
CA LYS A 36 5.71 -21.05 2.70
C LYS A 36 6.08 -22.11 3.73
N TYR A 37 5.41 -22.11 4.87
CA TYR A 37 5.74 -22.96 6.02
C TYR A 37 4.51 -23.76 6.50
N PRO A 38 3.94 -24.65 5.66
CA PRO A 38 2.69 -25.33 5.97
C PRO A 38 2.76 -26.19 7.24
N ASN A 39 3.93 -26.75 7.58
CA ASN A 39 4.12 -27.56 8.78
C ASN A 39 3.98 -26.76 10.08
N PHE A 40 4.34 -25.47 10.08
CA PHE A 40 4.19 -24.59 11.25
C PHE A 40 2.76 -24.05 11.38
N PHE A 41 1.99 -24.08 10.29
CA PHE A 41 0.63 -23.57 10.19
C PHE A 41 -0.36 -24.67 9.75
N SER A 42 -0.19 -25.88 10.27
CA SER A 42 -0.97 -27.06 9.90
C SER A 42 -2.48 -26.94 10.15
N PHE A 43 -2.89 -26.00 11.00
CA PHE A 43 -4.30 -25.65 11.24
C PHE A 43 -4.97 -24.95 10.05
N PHE A 44 -4.19 -24.30 9.17
CA PHE A 44 -4.72 -23.55 8.04
C PHE A 44 -4.61 -24.34 6.75
N ASN A 45 -5.70 -24.41 5.99
CA ASN A 45 -5.69 -25.05 4.68
C ASN A 45 -4.87 -24.19 3.69
N PRO A 46 -3.79 -24.73 3.09
CA PRO A 46 -2.93 -23.98 2.19
C PRO A 46 -3.64 -23.49 0.92
N SER A 47 -4.67 -24.19 0.45
CA SER A 47 -5.48 -23.77 -0.70
C SER A 47 -6.29 -22.51 -0.39
N SER A 48 -6.87 -22.43 0.82
CA SER A 48 -7.61 -21.25 1.28
C SER A 48 -6.67 -20.06 1.50
N ALA A 49 -5.48 -20.30 2.07
CA ALA A 49 -4.46 -19.27 2.24
C ALA A 49 -4.03 -18.69 0.87
N ARG A 50 -3.83 -19.54 -0.15
CA ARG A 50 -3.48 -19.10 -1.50
C ARG A 50 -4.58 -18.29 -2.17
N ALA A 51 -5.84 -18.70 -2.04
CA ALA A 51 -6.97 -17.94 -2.58
C ALA A 51 -7.06 -16.54 -1.94
N LEU A 52 -6.96 -16.46 -0.61
CA LEU A 52 -6.98 -15.20 0.13
C LEU A 52 -5.78 -14.32 -0.22
N HIS A 53 -4.57 -14.91 -0.32
CA HIS A 53 -3.35 -14.21 -0.72
C HIS A 53 -3.50 -13.61 -2.13
N SER A 54 -3.99 -14.37 -3.11
CA SER A 54 -4.15 -13.88 -4.48
C SER A 54 -5.15 -12.72 -4.58
N GLN A 55 -6.30 -12.85 -3.92
CA GLN A 55 -7.32 -11.80 -3.93
C GLN A 55 -6.83 -10.52 -3.25
N THR A 56 -6.26 -10.64 -2.05
CA THR A 56 -5.78 -9.48 -1.29
C THR A 56 -4.54 -8.83 -1.91
N ALA A 57 -3.73 -9.57 -2.68
CA ALA A 57 -2.57 -9.03 -3.38
C ALA A 57 -2.98 -7.98 -4.42
N THR A 58 -4.08 -8.22 -5.14
CA THR A 58 -4.58 -7.27 -6.15
C THR A 58 -4.98 -5.94 -5.50
N TYR A 59 -5.73 -5.99 -4.39
CA TYR A 59 -6.11 -4.80 -3.64
C TYR A 59 -4.89 -4.10 -3.02
N PHE A 60 -3.91 -4.87 -2.53
CA PHE A 60 -2.67 -4.33 -1.97
C PHE A 60 -1.89 -3.55 -3.03
N VAL A 61 -1.72 -4.09 -4.23
CA VAL A 61 -0.99 -3.43 -5.32
C VAL A 61 -1.65 -2.11 -5.71
N ILE A 62 -2.98 -2.06 -5.77
CA ILE A 62 -3.72 -0.82 -6.08
C ILE A 62 -3.50 0.22 -4.98
N ALA A 63 -3.70 -0.15 -3.71
CA ALA A 63 -3.49 0.75 -2.58
C ALA A 63 -2.04 1.25 -2.49
N PHE A 64 -1.08 0.35 -2.70
CA PHE A 64 0.34 0.67 -2.71
C PHE A 64 0.73 1.60 -3.87
N SER A 65 0.12 1.42 -5.05
CA SER A 65 0.36 2.30 -6.20
C SER A 65 -0.13 3.72 -5.93
N ILE A 66 -1.31 3.88 -5.32
CA ILE A 66 -1.83 5.19 -4.88
C ILE A 66 -0.91 5.81 -3.82
N GLN A 67 -0.43 5.00 -2.88
CA GLN A 67 0.51 5.41 -1.84
C GLN A 67 1.82 5.94 -2.44
N MET A 68 2.39 5.20 -3.39
CA MET A 68 3.61 5.57 -4.09
C MET A 68 3.43 6.85 -4.89
N PHE A 69 2.34 6.96 -5.66
CA PHE A 69 2.04 8.15 -6.45
C PHE A 69 1.87 9.40 -5.59
N THR A 70 1.05 9.31 -4.53
CA THR A 70 0.84 10.44 -3.61
C THR A 70 2.12 10.81 -2.85
N GLY A 71 2.96 9.82 -2.51
CA GLY A 71 4.29 10.03 -1.93
C GLY A 71 5.23 10.78 -2.88
N LEU A 72 5.29 10.36 -4.16
CA LEU A 72 6.09 11.02 -5.20
C LEU A 72 5.66 12.48 -5.40
N VAL A 73 4.36 12.73 -5.48
CA VAL A 73 3.83 14.11 -5.60
C VAL A 73 4.31 14.97 -4.42
N MET A 74 4.17 14.47 -3.19
CA MET A 74 4.62 15.21 -2.00
C MET A 74 6.14 15.42 -1.97
N TYR A 75 6.91 14.45 -2.46
CA TYR A 75 8.36 14.54 -2.53
C TYR A 75 8.84 15.56 -3.56
N ILE A 76 8.21 15.61 -4.73
CA ILE A 76 8.60 16.51 -5.84
C ILE A 76 8.08 17.94 -5.62
N THR A 77 6.92 18.11 -4.99
CA THR A 77 6.30 19.44 -4.74
C THR A 77 7.27 20.51 -4.20
N PRO A 78 8.03 20.29 -3.11
CA PRO A 78 8.92 21.31 -2.56
C PRO A 78 10.02 21.74 -3.55
N TRP A 79 10.52 20.81 -4.37
CA TRP A 79 11.49 21.13 -5.42
C TRP A 79 10.88 22.06 -6.46
N ILE A 80 9.68 21.75 -6.95
CA ILE A 80 8.98 22.58 -7.94
C ILE A 80 8.70 23.99 -7.41
N LEU A 81 8.27 24.11 -6.15
CA LEU A 81 8.00 25.41 -5.54
C LEU A 81 9.28 26.25 -5.37
N ARG A 82 10.42 25.61 -5.06
CA ARG A 82 11.71 26.30 -4.93
C ARG A 82 12.23 26.86 -6.25
N PHE A 83 11.95 26.23 -7.39
CA PHE A 83 12.34 26.74 -8.71
C PHE A 83 11.42 27.85 -9.26
N ARG A 84 10.27 28.08 -8.62
CA ARG A 84 9.30 29.11 -9.03
C ARG A 84 9.39 30.41 -8.21
N GLN A 85 10.20 30.42 -7.15
CA GLN A 85 10.55 31.60 -6.36
C GLN A 85 11.91 32.12 -6.82
#